data_AF-A0A078AIK2-F1
#
_entry.id   AF-A0A078AIK2-F1
#
_cell.length_a   1.000
_cell.length_b   1.000
_cell.length_c   1.000
_cell.angle_alpha   90.00
_cell.angle_beta   90.00
_cell.angle_gamma   90.00
#
_symmetry.space_group_name_H-M   'P 1'
#
loop_
_entity.id
_entity.type
_entity.pdbx_description
1 polymer ?
#
loop_
_entity_poly.entity_id
_entity_poly.type
_entity_poly.pdbx_seq_one_letter_code
_entity_poly.pdbx_strand_id
1 'polypeptide(L)'
;MQISKNSGLNHDDVSDIKVFLRTYNDAIQCAKSVAERDAQVHHYKQYMKILIDSLKQDKMMIDSQNQIIAAEDPGAANIYQLIKFSQSLFQKYKFDEVDSKKDFEKKLDQAITSMEKEIQVRRANIQKLMSEVNLNKKEILV
;
A
#
# COMPACT_ATOMS: atom_id res chain seq x y z
N MET A 1 20.48 -2.88 37.19
CA MET A 1 19.06 -2.76 37.52
C MET A 1 18.86 -3.43 38.88
N GLN A 2 18.88 -2.66 39.97
CA GLN A 2 18.69 -3.20 41.32
C GLN A 2 17.19 -3.41 41.57
N ILE A 3 16.77 -4.64 41.82
CA ILE A 3 15.38 -5.00 42.13
C ILE A 3 15.12 -4.58 43.59
N SER A 4 14.06 -3.79 43.80
CA SER A 4 13.58 -3.36 45.10
C SER A 4 13.34 -4.57 46.03
N LYS A 5 13.98 -4.56 47.21
CA LYS A 5 13.88 -5.60 48.26
C LYS A 5 12.45 -5.83 48.79
N ASN A 6 11.48 -4.99 48.41
CA ASN A 6 10.10 -5.05 48.91
C ASN A 6 9.13 -5.82 48.00
N SER A 7 9.61 -6.40 46.89
CA SER A 7 8.73 -7.11 45.94
C SER A 7 8.46 -8.58 46.31
N GLY A 8 9.25 -9.18 47.20
CA GLY A 8 9.13 -10.61 47.54
C GLY A 8 9.52 -11.58 46.42
N LEU A 9 9.88 -11.06 45.23
CA LEU A 9 10.28 -11.84 44.07
C LEU A 9 11.79 -12.08 44.11
N ASN A 10 12.19 -13.32 43.89
CA ASN A 10 13.59 -13.66 43.68
C ASN A 10 14.00 -13.30 42.24
N HIS A 11 15.30 -13.41 41.94
CA HIS A 11 15.83 -13.05 40.62
C HIS A 11 15.25 -13.93 39.50
N ASP A 12 15.01 -15.20 39.78
CA ASP A 12 14.49 -16.18 38.82
C ASP A 12 13.03 -15.87 38.47
N ASP A 13 12.22 -15.51 39.46
CA ASP A 13 10.83 -15.05 39.24
C ASP A 13 10.78 -13.84 38.30
N VAL A 14 11.70 -12.87 38.48
CA VAL A 14 11.78 -11.69 37.62
C VAL A 14 12.27 -12.03 36.21
N SER A 15 13.17 -13.01 36.09
CA SER A 15 13.62 -13.53 34.79
C SER A 15 12.47 -14.21 34.05
N ASP A 16 11.71 -15.08 34.73
CA ASP A 16 10.60 -15.83 34.16
C ASP A 16 9.46 -14.90 33.74
N ILE A 17 9.14 -13.89 34.56
CA ILE A 17 8.16 -12.86 34.20
C ILE A 17 8.61 -12.10 32.95
N LYS A 18 9.90 -11.77 32.81
CA LYS A 18 10.41 -11.09 31.60
C LYS A 18 10.33 -11.97 30.37
N VAL A 19 10.68 -13.25 30.48
CA VAL A 19 10.57 -14.21 29.38
C VAL A 19 9.10 -14.33 28.97
N PHE A 20 8.20 -14.52 29.94
CA PHE A 20 6.76 -14.58 29.69
C PHE A 20 6.23 -13.32 28.99
N LEU A 21 6.54 -12.12 29.49
CA LEU A 21 6.09 -10.87 28.88
C LEU A 21 6.63 -10.68 27.46
N ARG A 22 7.87 -11.10 27.20
CA ARG A 22 8.45 -11.06 25.86
C ARG A 22 7.73 -12.00 24.91
N THR A 23 7.56 -13.27 25.30
CA THR A 23 6.85 -14.26 24.51
C THR A 23 5.39 -13.86 24.27
N TYR A 24 4.72 -13.29 25.28
CA TYR A 24 3.36 -12.79 25.15
C TYR A 24 3.27 -11.62 24.16
N ASN A 25 4.21 -10.67 24.22
CA ASN A 25 4.28 -9.59 23.25
C ASN A 25 4.54 -10.11 21.81
N ASP A 26 5.44 -11.07 21.65
CA ASP A 26 5.72 -11.69 20.35
C ASP A 26 4.48 -12.39 19.79
N ALA A 27 3.72 -13.09 20.64
CA ALA A 27 2.45 -13.71 20.27
C ALA A 27 1.40 -12.67 19.84
N ILE A 28 1.29 -11.53 20.54
CA ILE A 28 0.40 -10.43 20.15
C ILE A 28 0.79 -9.87 18.79
N GLN A 29 2.08 -9.62 18.54
CA GLN A 29 2.53 -9.10 17.25
C GLN A 29 2.25 -10.09 16.12
N CYS A 30 2.45 -11.39 16.37
CA CYS A 30 2.10 -12.43 15.42
C CYS A 30 0.60 -12.44 15.12
N ALA A 31 -0.26 -12.43 16.15
CA ALA A 31 -1.71 -12.39 15.98
C ALA A 31 -2.17 -11.16 15.20
N LYS A 32 -1.57 -9.99 15.48
CA LYS A 32 -1.84 -8.75 14.74
C LYS A 32 -1.45 -8.88 13.27
N SER A 33 -0.27 -9.39 12.97
CA SER A 33 0.20 -9.59 11.59
C SER A 33 -0.71 -10.56 10.81
N VAL A 34 -1.20 -11.62 11.45
CA VAL A 34 -2.17 -12.54 10.85
C VAL A 34 -3.49 -11.83 10.56
N ALA A 35 -4.03 -11.09 11.52
CA ALA A 35 -5.26 -10.34 11.34
C ALA A 35 -5.17 -9.29 10.22
N GLU A 36 -4.04 -8.58 10.13
CA GLU A 36 -3.77 -7.63 9.05
C GLU A 36 -3.71 -8.32 7.69
N ARG A 37 -3.04 -9.47 7.59
CA ARG A 37 -2.98 -10.26 6.36
C ARG A 37 -4.36 -10.75 5.93
N ASP A 38 -5.17 -11.24 6.87
CA ASP A 38 -6.54 -11.70 6.58
C ASP A 38 -7.44 -10.55 6.12
N ALA A 39 -7.33 -9.39 6.76
CA ALA A 39 -8.04 -8.19 6.33
C ALA A 39 -7.63 -7.77 4.91
N GLN A 40 -6.33 -7.76 4.59
CA GLN A 40 -5.84 -7.43 3.24
C GLN A 40 -6.36 -8.40 2.18
N VAL A 41 -6.34 -9.71 2.46
CA VAL A 41 -6.90 -10.73 1.56
C VAL A 41 -8.41 -10.51 1.38
N HIS A 42 -9.12 -10.17 2.44
CA HIS A 42 -10.55 -9.86 2.37
C HIS A 42 -10.81 -8.63 1.48
N HIS A 43 -10.07 -7.53 1.69
CA HIS A 43 -10.20 -6.33 0.87
C HIS A 43 -9.96 -6.61 -0.62
N TYR A 44 -8.92 -7.37 -0.96
CA TYR A 44 -8.65 -7.76 -2.34
C TYR A 44 -9.82 -8.56 -2.94
N LYS A 45 -10.37 -9.53 -2.21
CA LYS A 45 -11.54 -10.29 -2.65
C LYS A 45 -12.76 -9.39 -2.89
N GLN A 46 -13.00 -8.41 -2.02
CA GLN A 46 -14.09 -7.45 -2.21
C GLN A 46 -13.86 -6.58 -3.45
N TYR A 47 -12.63 -6.10 -3.68
CA TYR A 47 -12.30 -5.36 -4.90
C TYR A 47 -12.57 -6.17 -6.16
N MET A 48 -12.14 -7.43 -6.19
CA MET A 48 -12.42 -8.30 -7.34
C MET A 48 -13.91 -8.52 -7.55
N LYS A 49 -14.67 -8.70 -6.46
CA LYS A 49 -16.12 -8.87 -6.52
C LYS A 49 -16.80 -7.65 -7.13
N ILE A 50 -16.53 -6.44 -6.62
CA ILE A 50 -17.09 -5.19 -7.14
C ILE A 50 -16.77 -5.02 -8.63
N LEU A 51 -15.52 -5.27 -9.01
CA LEU A 51 -15.08 -5.15 -10.39
C LEU A 51 -15.81 -6.15 -11.31
N ILE A 52 -15.87 -7.43 -10.92
CA ILE A 52 -16.54 -8.48 -11.69
C ILE A 52 -18.03 -8.18 -11.82
N ASP A 53 -18.68 -7.76 -10.74
CA ASP A 53 -20.11 -7.45 -10.74
C ASP A 53 -20.41 -6.24 -11.64
N SER A 54 -19.56 -5.21 -11.62
CA SER A 54 -19.68 -4.05 -12.51
C SER A 54 -19.51 -4.42 -13.99
N LEU A 55 -18.52 -5.28 -14.30
CA LEU A 55 -18.32 -5.80 -15.66
C LEU A 55 -19.48 -6.67 -16.14
N LYS A 56 -20.03 -7.54 -15.28
CA LYS A 56 -21.18 -8.40 -15.63
C LYS A 56 -22.48 -7.63 -15.84
N GLN A 57 -22.62 -6.47 -15.21
CA GLN A 57 -23.80 -5.62 -15.32
C GLN A 57 -23.65 -4.55 -16.41
N ASP A 58 -22.59 -4.62 -17.23
CA ASP A 58 -22.25 -3.64 -18.25
C ASP A 58 -22.13 -2.19 -17.71
N LYS A 59 -21.88 -2.05 -16.40
CA LYS A 59 -21.70 -0.75 -15.72
C LYS A 59 -20.33 -0.15 -15.93
N MET A 60 -19.45 -0.86 -16.62
CA MET A 60 -18.11 -0.39 -16.97
C MET A 60 -17.72 -0.95 -18.33
N MET A 61 -17.25 -0.07 -19.21
CA MET A 61 -16.79 -0.42 -20.55
C MET A 61 -15.29 -0.16 -20.67
N ILE A 62 -14.56 -1.16 -21.15
CA ILE A 62 -13.12 -1.12 -21.36
C ILE A 62 -12.84 -1.31 -22.85
N ASP A 63 -11.95 -0.48 -23.42
CA ASP A 63 -11.52 -0.63 -24.81
C ASP A 63 -10.46 -1.73 -25.02
N SER A 64 -10.08 -1.95 -26.27
CA SER A 64 -9.00 -2.87 -26.64
C SER A 64 -7.62 -2.46 -26.12
N GLN A 65 -7.45 -1.21 -25.70
CA GLN A 65 -6.23 -0.65 -25.12
C GLN A 65 -6.24 -0.69 -23.57
N ASN A 66 -7.21 -1.40 -22.98
CA ASN A 66 -7.42 -1.54 -21.55
C ASN A 66 -7.75 -0.22 -20.82
N GLN A 67 -8.25 0.80 -21.51
CA GLN A 67 -8.71 2.05 -20.93
C GLN A 67 -10.21 2.00 -20.62
N ILE A 68 -10.61 2.65 -19.52
CA ILE A 68 -12.02 2.80 -19.18
C ILE A 68 -12.61 3.89 -20.09
N ILE A 69 -13.59 3.52 -20.92
CA ILE A 69 -14.30 4.47 -21.80
C ILE A 69 -15.51 5.06 -21.06
N ALA A 70 -16.20 4.23 -20.28
CA ALA A 70 -17.37 4.62 -19.51
C ALA A 70 -17.46 3.79 -18.23
N ALA A 71 -17.93 4.40 -17.14
CA ALA A 71 -18.22 3.73 -15.89
C ALA A 71 -19.37 4.43 -15.17
N GLU A 72 -20.40 3.66 -14.81
CA GLU A 72 -21.49 4.12 -13.94
C GLU A 72 -21.13 4.02 -12.46
N ASP A 73 -20.20 3.11 -12.11
CA ASP A 73 -19.68 2.94 -10.76
C ASP A 73 -18.22 3.46 -10.67
N PRO A 74 -18.01 4.65 -10.07
CA PRO A 74 -16.68 5.20 -9.85
C PRO A 74 -15.79 4.29 -8.98
N GLY A 75 -16.39 3.51 -8.07
CA GLY A 75 -15.66 2.57 -7.21
C GLY A 75 -15.01 1.46 -8.03
N ALA A 76 -15.79 0.82 -8.90
CA ALA A 76 -15.27 -0.20 -9.82
C ALA A 76 -14.20 0.35 -10.77
N ALA A 77 -14.40 1.57 -11.30
CA ALA A 77 -13.42 2.22 -12.16
C ALA A 77 -12.09 2.47 -11.46
N ASN A 78 -12.13 2.99 -10.22
CA ASN A 78 -10.92 3.21 -9.41
C ASN A 78 -10.21 1.88 -9.09
N ILE A 79 -10.96 0.84 -8.74
CA ILE A 79 -10.42 -0.49 -8.49
C ILE A 79 -9.71 -1.03 -9.73
N TYR A 80 -10.34 -0.92 -10.91
CA TYR A 80 -9.74 -1.35 -12.17
C TYR A 80 -8.43 -0.61 -12.46
N GLN A 81 -8.42 0.72 -12.33
CA GLN A 81 -7.20 1.52 -12.53
C GLN A 81 -6.08 1.10 -11.57
N LEU A 82 -6.40 0.84 -10.30
CA LEU A 82 -5.44 0.40 -9.30
C LEU A 82 -4.84 -0.97 -9.65
N ILE A 83 -5.66 -1.91 -10.13
CA ILE A 83 -5.20 -3.23 -10.58
C ILE A 83 -4.32 -3.09 -11.83
N LYS A 84 -4.74 -2.30 -12.82
CA LYS A 84 -3.94 -2.05 -14.03
C LYS A 84 -2.60 -1.40 -13.69
N PHE A 85 -2.59 -0.46 -12.75
CA PHE A 85 -1.38 0.14 -12.24
C PHE A 85 -0.46 -0.92 -11.59
N SER A 86 -0.99 -1.75 -10.70
CA SER A 86 -0.25 -2.85 -10.07
C SER A 86 0.35 -3.82 -11.11
N GLN A 87 -0.44 -4.23 -12.12
CA GLN A 87 0.04 -5.06 -13.23
C GLN A 87 1.17 -4.37 -14.02
N SER A 88 1.04 -3.07 -14.28
CA SER A 88 2.06 -2.31 -14.99
C SER A 88 3.37 -2.23 -14.21
N LEU A 89 3.32 -2.08 -12.88
CA LEU A 89 4.50 -2.13 -12.02
C LEU A 89 5.13 -3.52 -12.05
N PHE A 90 4.30 -4.56 -11.95
CA PHE A 90 4.74 -5.94 -11.97
C PHE A 90 5.53 -6.27 -13.24
N GLN A 91 5.06 -5.79 -14.39
CA GLN A 91 5.76 -5.93 -15.67
C GLN A 91 6.99 -5.01 -15.76
N LYS A 92 6.87 -3.73 -15.39
CA LYS A 92 7.96 -2.73 -15.46
C LYS A 92 9.19 -3.17 -14.67
N TYR A 93 8.97 -3.76 -13.49
CA TYR A 93 10.05 -4.20 -12.59
C TYR A 93 10.33 -5.71 -12.68
N LYS A 94 9.65 -6.43 -13.59
CA LYS A 94 9.87 -7.87 -13.85
C LYS A 94 9.83 -8.70 -12.57
N PHE A 95 8.76 -8.53 -11.80
CA PHE A 95 8.57 -9.24 -10.53
C PHE A 95 8.21 -10.74 -10.73
N ASP A 96 7.93 -11.17 -11.95
CA ASP A 96 7.84 -12.56 -12.38
C ASP A 96 9.22 -13.22 -12.52
N GLU A 97 10.23 -12.47 -12.96
CA GLU A 97 11.59 -12.98 -13.21
C GLU A 97 12.46 -12.86 -11.96
N VAL A 98 12.11 -13.53 -10.86
CA VAL A 98 12.81 -13.38 -9.57
C VAL A 98 13.43 -14.69 -9.10
N ASP A 99 14.75 -14.70 -8.99
CA ASP A 99 15.52 -15.92 -8.68
C ASP A 99 15.62 -16.21 -7.17
N SER A 100 15.41 -15.19 -6.33
CA SER A 100 15.51 -15.33 -4.88
C SER A 100 14.77 -14.23 -4.12
N LYS A 101 14.51 -14.46 -2.84
CA LYS A 101 13.96 -13.44 -1.93
C LYS A 101 14.78 -12.14 -1.94
N LYS A 102 16.11 -12.23 -2.00
CA LYS A 102 16.99 -11.07 -2.00
C LYS A 102 16.89 -10.27 -3.32
N ASP A 103 16.72 -10.96 -4.44
CA ASP A 103 16.47 -10.30 -5.73
C ASP A 103 15.11 -9.59 -5.73
N PHE A 104 14.08 -10.23 -5.16
CA PHE A 104 12.77 -9.60 -4.96
C PHE A 104 12.87 -8.30 -4.16
N GLU A 105 13.51 -8.35 -2.99
CA GLU A 105 13.71 -7.18 -2.11
C GLU A 105 14.44 -6.06 -2.85
N LYS A 106 15.52 -6.38 -3.57
CA LYS A 106 16.25 -5.39 -4.37
C LYS A 106 15.38 -4.75 -5.45
N LYS A 107 14.59 -5.53 -6.18
CA LYS A 107 13.67 -5.00 -7.20
C LYS A 107 12.55 -4.16 -6.59
N LEU A 108 12.04 -4.55 -5.42
CA LEU A 108 11.07 -3.75 -4.66
C LEU A 108 11.65 -2.40 -4.24
N ASP A 109 12.84 -2.37 -3.66
CA ASP A 109 13.50 -1.14 -3.24
C ASP A 109 13.75 -0.20 -4.43
N GLN A 110 14.15 -0.76 -5.57
CA GLN A 110 14.30 -0.02 -6.83
C GLN A 110 12.97 0.57 -7.30
N ALA A 111 11.89 -0.21 -7.23
CA ALA A 111 10.56 0.25 -7.62
C ALA A 111 10.08 1.40 -6.71
N ILE A 112 10.23 1.25 -5.39
CA ILE A 112 9.86 2.27 -4.40
C ILE A 112 10.63 3.57 -4.67
N THR A 113 11.96 3.48 -4.76
CA THR A 113 12.83 4.65 -4.98
C THR A 113 12.48 5.37 -6.29
N SER A 114 12.22 4.60 -7.35
CA SER A 114 11.82 5.16 -8.65
C SER A 114 10.47 5.88 -8.56
N MET A 115 9.48 5.27 -7.92
CA MET A 115 8.16 5.87 -7.75
C MET A 115 8.20 7.13 -6.89
N GLU A 116 8.97 7.14 -5.81
CA GLU A 116 9.16 8.32 -4.96
C GLU A 116 9.73 9.50 -5.75
N LYS A 117 10.73 9.26 -6.60
CA LYS A 117 11.28 10.28 -7.51
C LYS A 117 10.23 10.77 -8.50
N GLU A 118 9.47 9.87 -9.13
CA GLU A 118 8.40 10.24 -10.05
C GLU A 118 7.32 11.10 -9.36
N ILE A 119 6.94 10.75 -8.12
CA ILE A 119 6.00 11.52 -7.31
C ILE A 119 6.54 12.92 -7.01
N GLN A 120 7.82 13.04 -6.62
CA GLN A 120 8.44 14.34 -6.35
C GLN A 120 8.44 15.24 -7.59
N VAL A 121 8.82 14.71 -8.75
CA VAL A 121 8.79 15.45 -10.03
C VAL A 121 7.37 15.90 -10.36
N ARG A 122 6.38 15.02 -10.24
CA ARG A 122 4.96 15.36 -10.48
C ARG A 122 4.47 16.45 -9.52
N ARG A 123 4.82 16.38 -8.23
CA ARG A 123 4.47 17.41 -7.25
C ARG A 123 5.06 18.77 -7.61
N ALA A 124 6.33 18.82 -8.01
CA ALA A 124 6.98 20.05 -8.45
C ALA A 124 6.30 20.63 -9.69
N ASN A 125 5.95 19.80 -10.67
CA ASN A 125 5.23 20.24 -11.87
C ASN A 125 3.84 20.80 -11.54
N ILE A 126 3.09 20.16 -10.63
CA ILE A 126 1.79 20.64 -10.18
C ILE A 126 1.93 22.00 -9.47
N GLN A 127 2.94 22.16 -8.60
CA GLN A 127 3.21 23.45 -7.95
C GLN A 127 3.53 24.56 -8.97
N LYS A 128 4.35 24.25 -9.99
CA LYS A 128 4.66 25.18 -11.07
C LYS A 128 3.40 25.59 -11.84
N LEU A 129 2.58 24.64 -12.27
CA LEU A 129 1.33 24.92 -12.97
C LEU A 129 0.37 25.75 -12.13
N MET A 130 0.24 25.47 -10.82
CA MET A 130 -0.58 26.28 -9.92
C MET A 130 -0.07 27.72 -9.80
N SER A 131 1.25 27.94 -9.81
CA SER A 131 1.82 29.29 -9.77
C SER A 131 1.55 30.06 -11.07
N GLU A 132 1.65 29.41 -12.22
CA GLU A 132 1.38 30.01 -13.54
C GLU A 132 -0.11 30.38 -13.72
N VAL A 133 -1.03 29.50 -13.29
CA VAL A 133 -2.47 29.77 -13.32
C VAL A 133 -2.84 30.96 -12.42
N ASN A 134 -2.20 31.10 -11.25
CA ASN A 134 -2.44 32.21 -10.34
C ASN A 134 -1.88 33.54 -10.85
N LEU A 135 -0.77 33.53 -11.61
CA LEU A 135 -0.22 34.72 -12.27
C LEU A 135 -1.15 35.19 -13.40
N ASN A 136 -1.59 34.28 -14.26
CA ASN A 136 -2.52 34.60 -15.36
C ASN A 136 -3.88 35.11 -14.85
N LYS A 137 -4.37 34.62 -13.71
CA LYS A 137 -5.59 35.16 -13.08
C LYS A 137 -5.43 36.60 -12.59
N LYS A 138 -4.23 37.01 -12.17
CA LYS A 138 -3.98 38.40 -11.75
C LYS A 138 -3.88 39.36 -12.93
N GLU A 139 -3.34 38.91 -14.07
CA GLU A 139 -3.24 39.72 -15.29
C GLU A 139 -4.59 39.95 -15.98
N ILE A 140 -5.57 39.06 -15.81
CA ILE A 140 -6.93 39.20 -16.38
C ILE A 140 -7.82 40.13 -15.53
N LEU A 141 -7.42 40.45 -14.29
CA LEU A 141 -8.16 41.31 -13.35
C LEU A 141 -7.66 42.76 -13.29
N VAL A 142 -6.73 43.14 -14.19
CA VAL A 142 -6.22 44.51 -14.39
C VAL A 142 -6.72 45.03 -15.72
#